data_AF-A0A1X2HLN9-F1
#
_entry.id   AF-A0A1X2HLN9-F1
#
_cell.length_a   1.000
_cell.length_b   1.000
_cell.length_c   1.000
_cell.angle_alpha   90.00
_cell.angle_beta   90.00
_cell.angle_gamma   90.00
#
_symmetry.space_group_name_H-M   'P 1'
#
loop_
_entity.id
_entity.type
_entity.pdbx_description
1 polymer ?
#
loop_
_entity_poly.entity_id
_entity_poly.type
_entity_poly.pdbx_seq_one_letter_code
_entity_poly.pdbx_strand_id
1 'polypeptide(L)'
;MPGTLFVYGDSYSDVKNRKSNGPLWSEKLADRWHMQLQSYAKQGAVACKPTQKEMAGTSYLAQQVAEAAKHVTNTSEDNVHAIFIGLSDVTNSGQHRSGESE
;
A
#
# COMPACT_ATOMS: atom_id res chain seq x y z
N MET A 1 -4.92 25.23 2.53
CA MET A 1 -5.20 24.08 3.41
C MET A 1 -4.01 23.14 3.28
N PRO A 2 -3.59 22.40 4.32
CA PRO A 2 -2.49 21.44 4.15
C PRO A 2 -2.90 20.38 3.13
N GLY A 3 -2.01 20.07 2.17
CA GLY A 3 -2.22 19.02 1.18
C GLY A 3 -2.38 17.64 1.81
N THR A 4 -2.83 16.66 1.02
CA THR A 4 -3.02 15.28 1.48
C THR A 4 -1.95 14.35 0.89
N LEU A 5 -1.32 13.55 1.75
CA LEU A 5 -0.43 12.46 1.37
C LEU A 5 -1.26 11.18 1.26
N PHE A 6 -1.52 10.75 0.03
CA PHE A 6 -2.17 9.50 -0.29
C PHE A 6 -1.13 8.38 -0.38
N VAL A 7 -1.29 7.32 0.42
CA VAL A 7 -0.32 6.23 0.48
C VAL A 7 -0.94 4.91 0.04
N TYR A 8 -0.24 4.23 -0.88
CA TYR A 8 -0.59 2.92 -1.41
C TYR A 8 0.54 1.94 -1.15
N GLY A 9 0.22 0.67 -0.93
CA GLY A 9 1.25 -0.30 -0.66
C GLY A 9 0.82 -1.54 0.09
N ASP A 10 1.84 -2.21 0.62
CA ASP A 10 1.74 -3.41 1.42
C ASP A 10 1.93 -3.10 2.94
N SER A 11 2.36 -4.10 3.72
CA SER A 11 2.53 -3.97 5.17
C SER A 11 3.51 -2.88 5.62
N TYR A 12 4.41 -2.44 4.75
CA TYR A 12 5.37 -1.38 5.08
C TYR A 12 4.71 0.02 5.11
N SER A 13 3.46 0.11 4.66
CA SER A 13 2.71 1.36 4.56
C SER A 13 1.29 1.27 5.18
N ASP A 14 0.85 0.08 5.62
CA ASP A 14 -0.46 -0.15 6.25
C ASP A 14 -0.47 0.34 7.71
N VAL A 15 -0.92 1.59 7.89
CA VAL A 15 -1.03 2.22 9.20
C VAL A 15 -2.15 1.63 10.06
N LYS A 16 -3.15 0.97 9.45
CA LYS A 16 -4.30 0.38 10.16
C LYS A 16 -3.93 -0.98 10.76
N ASN A 17 -3.12 -1.77 10.05
CA ASN A 17 -2.61 -3.06 10.51
C ASN A 17 -1.09 -3.05 10.61
N ARG A 18 -0.57 -2.10 11.40
CA ARG A 18 0.86 -1.84 11.55
C ARG A 18 1.66 -3.10 11.91
N LYS A 19 2.71 -3.37 11.14
CA LYS A 19 3.72 -4.42 11.40
C LYS A 19 5.06 -3.82 11.85
N SER A 20 5.01 -2.89 12.78
CA SER A 20 6.17 -2.16 13.32
C SER A 20 5.92 -1.80 14.79
N ASN A 21 7.00 -1.63 15.56
CA ASN A 21 6.98 -1.14 16.94
C ASN A 21 7.03 0.39 17.05
N GLY A 22 6.99 1.10 15.92
CA GLY A 22 6.99 2.56 15.85
C GLY A 22 6.17 3.09 14.67
N PRO A 23 6.17 4.40 14.43
CA PRO A 23 5.52 4.99 13.25
C PRO A 23 6.09 4.42 11.95
N LEU A 24 5.24 4.22 10.95
CA LEU A 24 5.67 3.92 9.59
C LEU A 24 6.28 5.16 8.93
N TRP A 25 7.02 4.95 7.85
CA TRP A 25 7.67 6.03 7.09
C TRP A 25 6.66 7.10 6.66
N SER A 26 5.44 6.69 6.30
CA SER A 26 4.36 7.56 5.83
C SER A 26 3.82 8.49 6.92
N GLU A 27 3.73 8.00 8.16
CA GLU A 27 3.33 8.82 9.32
C GLU A 27 4.37 9.91 9.62
N LYS A 28 5.66 9.54 9.57
CA LYS A 28 6.76 10.52 9.76
C LYS A 28 6.83 11.54 8.63
N LEU A 29 6.57 11.12 7.39
CA LEU A 29 6.59 12.00 6.24
C LEU A 29 5.44 13.01 6.28
N ALA A 30 4.22 12.54 6.57
CA ALA A 30 3.05 13.41 6.71
C ALA A 30 3.23 14.46 7.82
N ASP A 31 3.76 14.04 8.97
CA ASP A 31 4.08 14.94 10.09
C ASP A 31 5.11 16.01 9.67
N ARG A 32 6.21 15.59 9.02
CA ARG A 32 7.29 16.50 8.61
C ARG A 32 6.88 17.48 7.51
N TRP A 33 5.99 17.08 6.62
CA TRP A 33 5.48 17.92 5.53
C TRP A 33 4.22 18.70 5.91
N HIS A 34 3.73 18.53 7.14
CA HIS A 34 2.48 19.14 7.60
C HIS A 34 1.28 18.80 6.70
N MET A 35 1.18 17.54 6.27
CA MET A 35 0.14 17.03 5.37
C MET A 35 -0.83 16.09 6.10
N GLN A 36 -2.07 16.01 5.63
CA GLN A 36 -2.99 14.98 6.11
C GLN A 36 -2.60 13.62 5.51
N LEU A 37 -2.54 12.57 6.32
CA LEU A 37 -2.24 11.21 5.83
C LEU A 37 -3.52 10.45 5.52
N GLN A 38 -3.65 9.97 4.28
CA GLN A 38 -4.67 9.00 3.88
C GLN A 38 -4.03 7.74 3.31
N SER A 39 -3.98 6.67 4.10
CA SER A 39 -3.42 5.38 3.67
C SER A 39 -4.48 4.40 3.20
N TYR A 40 -4.25 3.86 2.00
CA TYR A 40 -4.99 2.79 1.34
C TYR A 40 -4.16 1.51 1.25
N ALA A 41 -2.93 1.53 1.77
CA ALA A 41 -2.08 0.37 1.86
C ALA A 41 -2.75 -0.74 2.69
N LYS A 42 -2.51 -1.98 2.28
CA LYS A 42 -3.06 -3.17 2.93
C LYS A 42 -1.99 -4.22 3.11
N GLN A 43 -1.90 -4.80 4.30
CA GLN A 43 -1.00 -5.91 4.56
C GLN A 43 -1.13 -7.01 3.47
N GLY A 44 0.01 -7.51 2.98
CA GLY A 44 0.06 -8.58 1.98
C GLY A 44 -0.36 -8.14 0.57
N ALA A 45 -0.60 -6.84 0.34
CA ALA A 45 -0.96 -6.36 -0.99
C ALA A 45 0.15 -6.62 -2.01
N VAL A 46 -0.26 -6.88 -3.23
CA VAL A 46 0.62 -7.16 -4.38
C VAL A 46 0.54 -6.07 -5.43
N ALA A 47 1.58 -5.95 -6.25
CA ALA A 47 1.64 -4.94 -7.31
C ALA A 47 0.54 -5.17 -8.36
N CYS A 48 0.36 -6.42 -8.79
CA CYS A 48 -0.53 -6.79 -9.88
C CYS A 48 -1.78 -7.52 -9.38
N LYS A 49 -2.86 -7.49 -10.18
CA LYS A 49 -4.06 -8.27 -9.89
C LYS A 49 -3.71 -9.77 -9.82
N PRO A 50 -4.00 -10.45 -8.70
CA PRO A 50 -3.74 -11.88 -8.61
C PRO A 50 -4.62 -12.65 -9.60
N THR A 51 -4.02 -13.63 -10.29
CA THR A 51 -4.72 -14.53 -11.22
C THR A 51 -5.05 -15.88 -10.58
N GLN A 52 -4.34 -16.24 -9.50
CA GLN A 52 -4.53 -17.49 -8.77
C GLN A 52 -5.71 -17.40 -7.80
N LYS A 53 -6.52 -18.45 -7.72
CA LYS A 53 -7.67 -18.56 -6.79
C LYS A 53 -7.25 -18.46 -5.32
N GLU A 54 -6.06 -18.95 -4.98
CA GLU A 54 -5.54 -18.94 -3.60
C GLU A 54 -5.21 -17.53 -3.10
N MET A 55 -5.02 -16.58 -4.04
CA MET A 55 -4.83 -15.16 -3.73
C MET A 55 -6.14 -14.35 -3.82
N ALA A 56 -7.29 -15.02 -3.93
CA ALA A 56 -8.59 -14.36 -3.95
C ALA A 56 -8.78 -13.53 -2.67
N GLY A 57 -9.06 -12.24 -2.85
CA GLY A 57 -9.19 -11.29 -1.74
C GLY A 57 -7.90 -10.52 -1.40
N THR A 58 -6.77 -10.87 -1.99
CA THR A 58 -5.53 -10.08 -1.86
C THR A 58 -5.73 -8.72 -2.52
N SER A 59 -5.48 -7.65 -1.76
CA SER A 59 -5.50 -6.30 -2.33
C SER A 59 -4.38 -6.14 -3.34
N TYR A 60 -4.62 -5.39 -4.40
CA TYR A 60 -3.59 -5.01 -5.37
C TYR A 60 -3.56 -3.52 -5.63
N LEU A 61 -2.44 -3.00 -6.14
CA LEU A 61 -2.21 -1.56 -6.29
C LEU A 61 -3.36 -0.83 -6.99
N ALA A 62 -3.76 -1.31 -8.17
CA ALA A 62 -4.82 -0.66 -8.95
C ALA A 62 -6.18 -0.61 -8.20
N GLN A 63 -6.47 -1.58 -7.32
CA GLN A 63 -7.65 -1.54 -6.47
C GLN A 63 -7.55 -0.43 -5.41
N GLN A 64 -6.37 -0.25 -4.80
CA GLN A 64 -6.15 0.80 -3.79
C GLN A 64 -6.24 2.19 -4.42
N VAL A 65 -5.67 2.37 -5.63
CA VAL A 65 -5.78 3.62 -6.40
C VAL A 65 -7.24 3.93 -6.75
N ALA A 66 -7.99 2.93 -7.23
CA ALA A 66 -9.42 3.10 -7.52
C ALA A 66 -10.24 3.45 -6.28
N GLU A 67 -9.89 2.91 -5.11
CA GLU A 67 -10.54 3.25 -3.85
C GLU A 67 -10.22 4.69 -3.41
N ALA A 68 -8.97 5.13 -3.55
CA ALA A 68 -8.59 6.50 -3.26
C ALA A 68 -9.28 7.50 -4.20
N ALA A 69 -9.44 7.16 -5.48
CA ALA A 69 -10.11 8.02 -6.46
C ALA A 69 -11.56 8.40 -6.06
N LYS A 70 -12.22 7.60 -5.21
CA LYS A 70 -13.56 7.92 -4.65
C LYS A 70 -13.52 9.05 -3.61
N HIS A 71 -12.36 9.28 -3.00
CA HIS A 71 -12.16 10.21 -1.88
C HIS A 71 -11.27 11.40 -2.25
N VAL A 72 -10.54 11.33 -3.36
CA VAL A 72 -9.82 12.46 -3.95
C VAL A 72 -10.85 13.37 -4.62
N THR A 73 -11.45 14.27 -3.83
CA THR A 73 -12.48 15.21 -4.30
C THR A 73 -11.89 16.49 -4.91
N ASN A 74 -10.59 16.72 -4.74
CA ASN A 74 -9.92 17.92 -5.21
C ASN A 74 -8.53 17.54 -5.75
N THR A 75 -8.28 17.75 -7.04
CA THR A 75 -6.97 17.54 -7.68
C THR A 75 -6.05 18.73 -7.40
N SER A 76 -5.99 19.16 -6.14
CA SER A 76 -5.07 20.21 -5.71
C SER A 76 -3.65 19.77 -6.02
N GLU A 77 -2.84 20.68 -6.55
CA GLU A 77 -1.40 20.47 -6.79
C GLU A 77 -0.63 20.17 -5.49
N ASP A 78 -1.23 20.44 -4.33
CA ASP A 78 -0.65 20.18 -3.01
C ASP A 78 -0.78 18.71 -2.58
N ASN A 79 -1.53 17.88 -3.32
CA ASN A 79 -1.69 16.47 -3.01
C ASN A 79 -0.51 15.64 -3.53
N VAL A 80 0.00 14.75 -2.67
CA VAL A 80 1.09 13.84 -3.03
C VAL A 80 0.60 12.41 -2.98
N HIS A 81 0.89 11.64 -4.02
CA HIS A 81 0.62 10.21 -4.10
C HIS A 81 1.92 9.44 -3.96
N ALA A 82 2.02 8.58 -2.95
CA ALA A 82 3.20 7.78 -2.67
C ALA A 82 2.86 6.28 -2.71
N ILE A 83 3.67 5.51 -3.44
CA ILE A 83 3.46 4.08 -3.66
C ILE A 83 4.69 3.35 -3.13
N PHE A 84 4.50 2.41 -2.21
CA PHE A 84 5.54 1.48 -1.80
C PHE A 84 4.96 0.07 -1.73
N ILE A 85 5.26 -0.74 -2.75
CA ILE A 85 4.70 -2.08 -2.94
C ILE A 85 5.70 -2.99 -3.64
N GLY A 86 5.54 -4.30 -3.47
CA GLY A 86 6.25 -5.32 -4.24
C GLY A 86 6.94 -6.38 -3.39
N LEU A 87 7.03 -6.20 -2.07
CA LEU A 87 7.64 -7.22 -1.20
C LEU A 87 6.80 -8.49 -1.16
N SER A 88 5.48 -8.35 -1.08
CA SER A 88 4.56 -9.50 -1.11
C SER A 88 4.69 -10.32 -2.41
N ASP A 89 4.89 -9.67 -3.57
CA ASP A 89 5.08 -10.35 -4.85
C ASP A 89 6.35 -11.23 -4.84
N VAL A 90 7.44 -10.71 -4.28
CA VAL A 90 8.71 -11.45 -4.16
C VAL A 90 8.61 -12.59 -3.15
N THR A 91 8.00 -12.37 -1.99
CA THR A 91 7.86 -13.43 -0.97
C THR A 91 6.95 -14.55 -1.44
N ASN A 92 5.84 -14.22 -2.10
CA ASN A 92 4.88 -15.22 -2.58
C ASN A 92 5.44 -16.04 -3.76
N SER A 93 6.23 -15.42 -4.64
CA SER A 93 6.91 -16.15 -5.71
C SER A 93 8.04 -17.06 -5.20
N GLY A 94 8.72 -16.67 -4.11
CA GLY A 94 9.73 -17.50 -3.45
C GLY A 94 9.14 -18.76 -2.79
N GLN A 95 7.97 -18.64 -2.17
CA GLN A 95 7.29 -19.77 -1.52
C GLN A 95 6.85 -20.86 -2.50
N HIS A 96 6.45 -20.49 -3.73
CA HIS A 96 6.09 -21.46 -4.77
C HIS A 96 7.29 -22.30 -5.25
N ARG A 97 8.53 -21.76 -5.19
CA ARG A 97 9.73 -22.48 -5.68
C ARG A 97 10.30 -23.49 -4.67
N SER A 98 10.00 -23.34 -3.38
CA SER A 98 10.45 -24.26 -2.33
C SER A 98 9.62 -25.55 -2.23
N GLY A 99 8.51 -25.67 -2.97
CA GLY A 99 7.66 -26.86 -2.99
C GLY A 99 7.93 -27.83 -4.14
N GLU A 100 8.84 -27.49 -5.07
CA GLU A 100 9.15 -28.31 -6.26
C GLU A 100 10.50 -29.06 -6.16
N SER A 101 11.11 -29.10 -4.97
CA SER A 101 12.29 -29.92 -4.69
C SER A 101 11.93 -31.13 -3.84
N GLU A 102 11.33 -32.14 -4.46
CA GLU A 102 11.29 -33.54 -4.00
C GLU A 102 11.52 -34.49 -5.18
#